data_AF-A0A661QKG7-F1
#
_entry.id   AF-A0A661QKG7-F1
#
_cell.length_a   1.000
_cell.length_b   1.000
_cell.length_c   1.000
_cell.angle_alpha   90.00
_cell.angle_beta   90.00
_cell.angle_gamma   90.00
#
_symmetry.space_group_name_H-M   'P 1'
#
loop_
_entity.id
_entity.type
_entity.pdbx_description
1 polymer ?
#
loop_
_entity_poly.entity_id
_entity_poly.type
_entity_poly.pdbx_seq_one_letter_code
_entity_poly.pdbx_strand_id
1 'polypeptide(L)'
;MAGKPKEIQVDFPKELIGGVYSNNMAVSHTREEFIMDFLMLTPPSGAVTARIIVSPGHIKRIARALQDNISKYEQEFGSIQVPDEIREKVTIQ
;
A
#
# COMPACT_ATOMS: atom_id res chain seq x y z
N MET A 1 35.62 10.46 5.87
CA MET A 1 34.77 10.97 6.98
C MET A 1 33.33 10.61 6.65
N ALA A 2 32.74 9.65 7.34
CA ALA A 2 31.32 9.32 7.15
C ALA A 2 30.50 10.47 7.75
N GLY A 3 29.76 11.21 6.90
CA GLY A 3 28.88 12.28 7.37
C GLY A 3 27.81 11.72 8.29
N LYS A 4 27.57 12.38 9.43
CA LYS A 4 26.48 12.02 10.33
C LYS A 4 25.16 11.94 9.54
N PRO A 5 24.29 10.94 9.81
CA PRO A 5 23.01 10.84 9.12
C PRO A 5 22.24 12.16 9.27
N LYS A 6 21.86 12.76 8.14
CA LYS A 6 20.96 13.91 8.17
C LYS A 6 19.58 13.39 8.58
N GLU A 7 19.10 13.85 9.71
CA GLU A 7 17.72 13.65 10.12
C GLU A 7 16.85 14.50 9.19
N ILE A 8 15.91 13.84 8.50
CA ILE A 8 14.95 14.50 7.62
C ILE A 8 13.67 14.64 8.44
N GLN A 9 13.30 15.88 8.76
CA GLN A 9 11.97 16.15 9.30
C GLN A 9 10.95 16.02 8.18
N VAL A 10 9.90 15.24 8.42
CA VAL A 10 8.80 15.04 7.49
C VAL A 10 7.54 15.54 8.19
N ASP A 11 6.92 16.56 7.62
CA ASP A 11 5.64 17.07 8.11
C ASP A 11 4.51 16.11 7.72
N PHE A 12 3.57 15.93 8.64
CA PHE A 12 2.38 15.12 8.42
C PHE A 12 1.18 16.05 8.15
N PRO A 13 0.66 16.12 6.91
CA PRO A 13 -0.51 16.93 6.60
C PRO A 13 -1.72 16.52 7.44
N LYS A 14 -2.44 17.48 8.01
CA LYS A 14 -3.51 17.22 8.99
C LYS A 14 -4.60 16.32 8.42
N GLU A 15 -4.92 16.50 7.15
CA GLU A 15 -5.92 15.75 6.40
C GLU A 15 -5.56 14.28 6.20
N LEU A 16 -4.28 13.90 6.30
CA LEU A 16 -3.84 12.52 6.13
C LEU A 16 -3.80 11.75 7.46
N ILE A 17 -3.91 12.43 8.62
CA ILE A 17 -3.64 11.84 9.94
C ILE A 17 -4.56 10.65 10.23
N GLY A 18 -5.81 10.72 9.79
CA GLY A 18 -6.80 9.66 9.98
C GLY A 18 -6.59 8.44 9.08
N GLY A 19 -5.73 8.54 8.07
CA GLY A 19 -5.58 7.53 7.03
C GLY A 19 -6.85 7.34 6.19
N VAL A 20 -6.82 6.33 5.33
CA VAL A 20 -8.00 5.87 4.57
C VAL A 20 -8.14 4.36 4.73
N TYR A 21 -9.37 3.89 4.88
CA TYR A 21 -9.67 2.47 4.83
C TYR A 21 -9.73 1.99 3.37
N SER A 22 -9.26 0.77 3.12
CA SER A 22 -9.42 0.08 1.84
C SER A 22 -9.59 -1.41 2.07
N ASN A 23 -10.39 -2.07 1.25
CA ASN A 23 -10.62 -3.51 1.30
C ASN A 23 -10.18 -4.22 0.00
N ASN A 24 -9.64 -3.47 -0.97
CA ASN A 24 -9.12 -4.01 -2.21
C ASN A 24 -8.01 -3.10 -2.76
N MET A 25 -7.17 -3.63 -3.65
CA MET A 25 -6.11 -2.89 -4.32
C MET A 25 -6.00 -3.34 -5.77
N ALA A 26 -6.02 -2.40 -6.70
CA ALA A 26 -5.65 -2.61 -8.09
C ALA A 26 -4.23 -2.10 -8.33
N VAL A 27 -3.41 -2.89 -9.04
CA VAL A 27 -2.03 -2.51 -9.40
C VAL A 27 -1.89 -2.53 -10.91
N SER A 28 -1.44 -1.41 -11.47
CA SER A 28 -1.03 -1.30 -12.87
C SER A 28 0.39 -0.74 -12.94
N HIS A 29 1.08 -0.97 -14.06
CA HIS A 29 2.44 -0.49 -14.21
C HIS A 29 2.85 -0.29 -15.67
N THR A 30 3.85 0.56 -15.84
CA THR A 30 4.64 0.71 -17.06
C THR A 30 6.10 0.38 -16.75
N ARG A 31 7.01 0.63 -17.69
CA ARG A 31 8.45 0.55 -17.41
C ARG A 31 8.91 1.60 -16.39
N GLU A 32 8.22 2.74 -16.30
CA GLU A 32 8.67 3.88 -15.50
C GLU A 32 7.99 3.97 -14.14
N GLU A 33 6.77 3.44 -14.02
CA GLU A 33 5.93 3.65 -12.84
C GLU A 33 5.07 2.43 -12.50
N PHE A 34 4.79 2.27 -11.21
CA PHE A 34 3.75 1.44 -10.64
C PHE A 34 2.70 2.33 -10.02
N ILE A 35 1.44 2.05 -10.31
CA ILE A 35 0.27 2.75 -9.75
C ILE A 35 -0.49 1.75 -8.89
N MET A 36 -0.65 2.07 -7.62
CA MET A 36 -1.44 1.30 -6.66
C MET A 36 -2.68 2.10 -6.30
N ASP A 37 -3.84 1.58 -6.72
CA ASP A 37 -5.15 2.12 -6.39
C ASP A 37 -5.76 1.32 -5.26
N PHE A 38 -5.89 1.96 -4.11
CA PHE A 38 -6.60 1.41 -2.96
C PHE A 38 -8.08 1.74 -3.10
N LEU A 39 -8.91 0.72 -2.90
CA LEU A 39 -10.34 0.76 -3.20
C LEU A 39 -11.15 0.40 -1.96
N MET A 40 -12.31 1.03 -1.83
CA MET A 40 -13.39 0.58 -0.96
C MET A 40 -14.51 0.06 -1.86
N LEU A 41 -14.61 -1.26 -1.97
CA LEU A 41 -15.65 -1.96 -2.71
C LEU A 41 -16.82 -2.28 -1.79
N THR A 42 -18.01 -1.88 -2.22
CA THR A 42 -19.29 -2.13 -1.54
C THR A 42 -20.33 -2.49 -2.61
N PRO A 43 -20.44 -3.77 -3.00
CA PRO A 43 -21.29 -4.18 -4.11
C PRO A 43 -22.70 -3.56 -4.04
N PRO A 44 -23.22 -2.96 -5.13
CA PRO A 44 -22.68 -2.97 -6.49
C PRO A 44 -21.71 -1.82 -6.84
N SER A 45 -21.32 -0.98 -5.87
CA SER A 45 -20.47 0.19 -6.11
C SER A 45 -19.09 0.07 -5.46
N GLY A 46 -18.23 1.04 -5.75
CA GLY A 46 -16.95 1.18 -5.09
C GLY A 46 -16.34 2.55 -5.35
N ALA A 47 -15.31 2.91 -4.60
CA ALA A 47 -14.58 4.16 -4.76
C ALA A 47 -13.08 3.94 -4.59
N VAL A 48 -12.28 4.74 -5.31
CA VAL A 48 -10.84 4.87 -5.04
C VAL A 48 -10.67 5.71 -3.78
N THR A 49 -9.99 5.16 -2.78
CA THR A 49 -9.75 5.85 -1.50
C THR A 49 -8.36 6.48 -1.46
N ALA A 50 -7.37 5.89 -2.15
CA ALA A 50 -6.06 6.49 -2.37
C ALA A 50 -5.41 5.94 -3.65
N ARG A 51 -4.55 6.76 -4.26
CA ARG A 51 -3.65 6.37 -5.36
C ARG A 51 -2.21 6.71 -4.98
N ILE A 52 -1.33 5.72 -5.07
CA ILE A 52 0.11 5.89 -4.83
C ILE A 52 0.88 5.49 -6.10
N ILE A 53 1.70 6.40 -6.60
CA ILE A 53 2.54 6.21 -7.79
C ILE A 53 3.99 6.13 -7.34
N VAL A 54 4.70 5.07 -7.74
CA VAL A 54 6.09 4.84 -7.37
C VAL A 54 6.90 4.29 -8.54
N SER A 55 8.22 4.47 -8.51
CA SER A 55 9.10 3.85 -9.49
C SER A 55 9.23 2.33 -9.27
N PRO A 56 9.61 1.54 -10.29
CA PRO A 56 9.87 0.11 -10.16
C PRO A 56 10.95 -0.24 -9.11
N GLY A 57 11.92 0.65 -8.89
CA GLY A 57 12.91 0.46 -7.84
C GLY A 57 12.32 0.63 -6.43
N HIS A 58 11.39 1.57 -6.26
CA HIS A 58 10.73 1.82 -4.99
C HIS A 58 9.72 0.73 -4.63
N ILE A 59 8.96 0.21 -5.59
CA ILE A 59 7.97 -0.84 -5.28
C ILE A 59 8.63 -2.10 -4.70
N LYS A 60 9.83 -2.46 -5.16
CA LYS A 60 10.60 -3.57 -4.58
C LYS A 60 10.96 -3.33 -3.11
N ARG A 61 11.33 -2.10 -2.75
CA ARG A 61 11.65 -1.74 -1.36
C ARG A 61 10.40 -1.78 -0.48
N ILE A 62 9.27 -1.30 -1.01
CA ILE A 62 7.98 -1.36 -0.32
C ILE A 62 7.59 -2.82 -0.08
N ALA A 63 7.60 -3.68 -1.11
CA ALA A 63 7.22 -5.08 -0.99
C ALA A 63 8.06 -5.83 0.06
N ARG A 64 9.38 -5.62 0.05
CA ARG A 64 10.28 -6.21 1.06
C ARG A 64 9.95 -5.72 2.47
N ALA A 65 9.78 -4.41 2.64
CA ALA A 65 9.46 -3.83 3.94
C ALA A 65 8.11 -4.36 4.48
N LEU A 66 7.10 -4.50 3.62
CA LEU A 66 5.81 -5.05 4.01
C LEU A 66 5.94 -6.53 4.43
N GLN A 67 6.66 -7.35 3.65
CA GLN A 67 6.88 -8.76 3.98
C GLN A 67 7.61 -8.93 5.32
N ASP A 68 8.64 -8.11 5.57
CA ASP A 68 9.39 -8.13 6.83
C ASP A 68 8.49 -7.74 8.02
N ASN A 69 7.59 -6.75 7.85
CA ASN A 69 6.68 -6.31 8.92
C ASN A 69 5.52 -7.29 9.16
N ILE A 70 4.97 -7.91 8.11
CA ILE A 70 3.98 -9.00 8.25
C ILE A 70 4.59 -10.15 9.04
N SER A 71 5.81 -10.55 8.69
CA SER A 71 6.51 -11.64 9.39
C SER A 71 6.69 -11.35 10.89
N LYS A 72 7.05 -10.11 11.23
CA LYS A 72 7.16 -9.68 12.64
C LYS A 72 5.82 -9.69 13.36
N TYR A 73 4.77 -9.18 12.71
CA TYR A 73 3.42 -9.21 13.26
C TYR A 73 2.97 -10.64 13.55
N GLU A 74 3.16 -11.56 12.60
CA GLU A 74 2.72 -12.95 12.76
C GLU A 74 3.50 -13.71 13.85
N GLN A 75 4.77 -13.35 14.08
CA GLN A 75 5.55 -13.88 15.20
C GLN A 75 5.00 -13.47 16.57
N GLU A 76 4.40 -12.29 16.67
CA GLU A 76 3.90 -11.72 17.93
C GLU A 76 2.41 -12.07 18.16
N PHE A 77 1.59 -12.01 17.11
CA PHE A 77 0.12 -12.10 17.20
C PHE A 77 -0.46 -13.37 16.57
N GLY A 78 0.36 -14.19 15.91
CA GLY A 78 -0.07 -15.39 15.19
C GLY A 78 -0.37 -15.14 13.71
N SER A 79 -0.58 -16.23 12.97
CA SER A 79 -0.75 -16.19 11.51
C SER A 79 -1.98 -15.40 11.05
N ILE A 80 -1.81 -14.60 10.01
CA ILE A 80 -2.89 -13.88 9.34
C ILE A 80 -3.68 -14.88 8.51
N GLN A 81 -5.00 -14.94 8.72
CA GLN A 81 -5.88 -15.68 7.83
C GLN A 81 -6.12 -14.85 6.57
N VAL A 82 -5.70 -15.36 5.43
CA VAL A 82 -5.95 -14.72 4.13
C VAL A 82 -7.39 -15.05 3.73
N PRO A 83 -8.28 -14.05 3.60
CA PRO A 83 -9.63 -14.27 3.08
C PRO A 83 -9.56 -14.78 1.63
N ASP A 84 -10.55 -15.56 1.20
CA ASP A 84 -10.66 -15.98 -0.19
C ASP A 84 -10.64 -14.76 -1.13
N GLU A 85 -9.82 -14.82 -2.18
CA GLU A 85 -9.72 -13.74 -3.16
C GLU A 85 -11.09 -13.45 -3.79
N ILE A 86 -11.56 -12.20 -3.68
CA ILE A 86 -12.70 -11.72 -4.47
C ILE A 86 -12.26 -11.67 -5.93
N ARG A 87 -12.65 -12.68 -6.73
CA ARG A 87 -12.30 -12.81 -8.16
C ARG A 87 -13.09 -11.89 -9.10
N GLU A 88 -13.77 -10.87 -8.57
CA GLU A 88 -14.57 -9.97 -9.40
C GLU A 88 -13.67 -9.05 -10.22
N LYS A 89 -14.02 -8.87 -11.50
CA LYS A 89 -13.30 -7.98 -12.41
C LYS A 89 -13.66 -6.53 -12.08
N VAL A 90 -12.85 -5.89 -11.24
CA VAL A 90 -12.99 -4.45 -10.94
C VAL A 90 -12.53 -3.64 -12.14
N THR A 91 -13.39 -2.75 -12.65
CA THR A 91 -13.04 -1.75 -13.67
C THR A 91 -13.11 -0.37 -13.04
N ILE A 92 -11.96 0.31 -12.94
CA ILE A 92 -11.90 1.72 -12.53
C ILE A 92 -12.26 2.54 -13.78
N GLN A 93 -13.29 3.39 -13.67
CA GLN A 93 -13.72 4.29 -14.76
C GLN A 93 -12.75 5.45 -14.95
#